data_AF-A8T0N3-F1
#
_entry.id   AF-A8T0N3-F1
#
_cell.length_a   1.000
_cell.length_b   1.000
_cell.length_c   1.000
_cell.angle_alpha   90.00
_cell.angle_beta   90.00
_cell.angle_gamma   90.00
#
_symmetry.space_group_name_H-M   'P 1'
#
loop_
_entity.id
_entity.type
_entity.pdbx_description
1 polymer ?
#
loop_
_entity_poly.entity_id
_entity_poly.type
_entity_poly.pdbx_seq_one_letter_code
_entity_poly.pdbx_strand_id
1 'polypeptide(L)'
;MKTSLHRNSQEEFIHKNIHQILRGEGYEQSEADRACDFAIESYRTTASFGGRDGKSFDFCLAKARQLLAPMKKTAASRKRKVKK
;
A
#
# COMPACT_ATOMS: atom_id res chain seq x y z
N MET A 1 14.54 14.38 -2.36
CA MET A 1 13.12 14.30 -2.76
C MET A 1 12.97 13.15 -3.73
N LYS A 2 12.35 12.04 -3.31
CA LYS A 2 11.99 10.96 -4.24
C LYS A 2 10.66 11.37 -4.87
N THR A 3 10.71 12.02 -6.02
CA THR A 3 9.52 12.23 -6.83
C THR A 3 9.20 10.89 -7.47
N SER A 4 8.38 10.08 -6.80
CA SER A 4 7.81 8.87 -7.38
C SER A 4 7.03 9.32 -8.61
N LEU A 5 7.64 9.19 -9.80
CA LEU A 5 7.08 9.60 -11.07
C LEU A 5 5.81 8.80 -11.29
N HIS A 6 4.66 9.40 -10.97
CA HIS A 6 3.35 8.84 -11.29
C HIS A 6 3.29 8.72 -12.81
N ARG A 7 3.25 7.49 -13.32
CA ARG A 7 3.26 7.19 -14.76
C ARG A 7 1.87 7.37 -15.38
N ASN A 8 0.82 7.35 -14.55
CA ASN A 8 -0.57 7.50 -14.97
C ASN A 8 -1.40 8.28 -13.95
N SER A 9 -2.49 8.88 -14.44
CA SER A 9 -3.48 9.62 -13.63
C SER A 9 -4.07 8.78 -12.48
N GLN A 10 -4.11 7.45 -12.63
CA GLN A 10 -4.53 6.52 -11.57
C GLN A 10 -3.54 6.47 -10.39
N GLU A 11 -2.23 6.51 -10.65
CA GLU A 11 -1.23 6.50 -9.58
C GLU A 11 -1.27 7.82 -8.81
N GLU A 12 -1.44 8.95 -9.50
CA GLU A 12 -1.66 10.24 -8.84
C GLU A 12 -2.93 10.24 -7.99
N PHE A 13 -4.02 9.64 -8.49
CA PHE A 13 -5.26 9.50 -7.75
C PHE A 13 -5.05 8.67 -6.47
N ILE A 14 -4.37 7.53 -6.57
CA ILE A 14 -4.07 6.66 -5.42
C ILE A 14 -3.22 7.43 -4.40
N HIS A 15 -2.15 8.10 -4.83
CA HIS A 15 -1.26 8.85 -3.97
C HIS A 15 -2.00 9.96 -3.20
N LYS A 16 -2.71 10.84 -3.92
CA LYS A 16 -3.41 11.99 -3.30
C LYS A 16 -4.47 11.53 -2.31
N ASN A 17 -5.27 10.53 -2.66
CA ASN A 17 -6.35 10.05 -1.80
C ASN A 17 -5.81 9.31 -0.57
N ILE A 18 -4.84 8.41 -0.72
CA ILE A 18 -4.24 7.70 0.42
C ILE A 18 -3.57 8.70 1.37
N HIS A 19 -2.80 9.66 0.83
CA HIS A 19 -2.17 10.70 1.64
C HIS A 19 -3.20 11.52 2.43
N GLN A 20 -4.31 11.90 1.79
CA GLN A 20 -5.39 12.64 2.44
C GLN A 20 -6.08 11.83 3.53
N ILE A 21 -6.35 10.54 3.29
CA ILE A 21 -6.96 9.65 4.27
C ILE A 21 -6.04 9.47 5.48
N LEU A 22 -4.77 9.15 5.26
CA LEU A 22 -3.80 8.92 6.34
C LEU A 22 -3.57 10.19 7.18
N ARG A 23 -3.53 11.35 6.54
CA ARG A 23 -3.45 12.62 7.25
C ARG A 23 -4.71 12.91 8.07
N GLY A 24 -5.89 12.52 7.56
CA GLY A 24 -7.16 12.58 8.29
C GLY A 24 -7.23 11.60 9.46
N GLU A 25 -6.53 10.46 9.38
CA GLU A 25 -6.38 9.49 10.47
C GLU A 25 -5.36 9.93 11.54
N GLY A 26 -4.57 10.98 11.28
CA GLY A 26 -3.60 11.54 12.23
C GLY A 26 -2.17 11.00 12.10
N TYR A 27 -1.85 10.31 11.00
CA TYR A 27 -0.49 9.83 10.73
C TYR A 27 0.45 10.98 10.33
N GLU A 28 1.74 10.84 10.65
CA GLU A 28 2.75 11.84 10.28
C GLU A 28 2.94 11.90 8.75
N GLN A 29 3.35 13.06 8.22
CA GLN A 29 3.67 13.19 6.78
C GLN A 29 4.71 12.16 6.33
N SER A 30 5.72 11.87 7.14
CA SER A 30 6.76 10.88 6.81
C SER A 30 6.19 9.46 6.70
N GLU A 31 5.17 9.14 7.49
CA GLU A 31 4.46 7.86 7.46
C GLU A 31 3.52 7.78 6.25
N ALA A 32 2.74 8.84 6.02
CA ALA A 32 1.84 8.93 4.89
C ALA A 32 2.58 8.83 3.55
N ASP A 33 3.74 9.48 3.41
CA ASP A 33 4.58 9.43 2.21
C ASP A 33 5.09 8.00 1.94
N ARG A 34 5.62 7.32 2.97
CA ARG A 34 6.04 5.91 2.87
C ARG A 34 4.89 4.98 2.47
N ALA A 35 3.71 5.19 3.05
CA ALA A 35 2.53 4.37 2.77
C ALA A 35 2.00 4.60 1.36
N CYS A 36 2.09 5.82 0.84
CA CYS A 36 1.76 6.15 -0.54
C CYS A 36 2.73 5.50 -1.53
N ASP A 37 4.04 5.56 -1.27
CA ASP A 37 5.05 4.92 -2.12
C ASP A 37 4.84 3.39 -2.18
N PHE A 38 4.53 2.78 -1.04
CA PHE A 38 4.21 1.35 -0.96
C PHE A 38 2.91 0.98 -1.67
N ALA A 39 1.89 1.85 -1.61
CA ALA A 39 0.64 1.67 -2.34
C ALA A 39 0.85 1.74 -3.86
N ILE A 40 1.67 2.68 -4.35
CA ILE A 40 2.02 2.78 -5.77
C ILE A 40 2.83 1.56 -6.21
N GLU A 41 3.81 1.11 -5.41
CA GLU A 41 4.59 -0.09 -5.71
C GLU A 41 3.69 -1.34 -5.78
N SER A 42 2.76 -1.45 -4.81
CA SER A 42 1.74 -2.50 -4.79
C SER A 42 0.86 -2.42 -6.04
N TYR A 43 0.40 -1.22 -6.41
CA TYR A 43 -0.39 -0.99 -7.61
C TYR A 43 0.36 -1.43 -8.87
N ARG A 44 1.63 -1.06 -9.04
CA ARG A 44 2.44 -1.47 -10.20
C ARG A 44 2.65 -2.98 -10.27
N THR A 45 2.81 -3.62 -9.12
CA THR A 45 3.02 -5.08 -9.02
C THR A 45 1.71 -5.86 -9.22
N THR A 46 0.59 -5.31 -8.74
CA THR A 46 -0.73 -5.95 -8.78
C THR A 46 -1.63 -5.46 -9.91
N ALA A 47 -1.25 -4.45 -10.69
CA ALA A 47 -1.94 -4.05 -11.91
C ALA A 47 -1.97 -5.16 -12.97
N SER A 48 -1.15 -6.22 -12.79
CA SER A 48 -1.27 -7.46 -13.56
C SER A 48 -2.50 -8.32 -13.21
N PHE A 49 -3.30 -7.97 -12.20
CA PHE A 49 -4.62 -8.57 -11.97
C PHE A 49 -5.62 -8.01 -12.99
N GLY A 50 -5.52 -8.51 -14.22
CA GLY A 50 -6.37 -8.11 -15.35
C GLY A 50 -7.86 -8.19 -15.03
N GLY A 51 -8.55 -7.05 -15.11
CA GLY A 51 -10.01 -6.99 -15.22
C GLY A 51 -10.79 -6.97 -13.90
N ARG A 52 -10.20 -6.62 -12.75
CA ARG A 52 -10.99 -6.32 -11.54
C ARG A 52 -11.32 -4.82 -11.47
N ASP A 53 -12.28 -4.43 -12.30
CA ASP A 53 -13.00 -3.16 -12.24
C ASP A 53 -13.22 -2.67 -10.80
N GLY A 54 -12.63 -1.51 -10.49
CA GLY A 54 -13.02 -0.66 -9.36
C GLY A 54 -12.39 -0.92 -7.99
N LYS A 55 -11.68 -2.03 -7.74
CA LYS A 55 -11.17 -2.36 -6.38
C LYS A 55 -9.67 -2.09 -6.16
N SER A 56 -8.97 -1.58 -7.16
CA SER A 56 -7.53 -1.32 -7.11
C SER A 56 -7.17 -0.33 -6.01
N PHE A 57 -7.97 0.72 -5.85
CA PHE A 57 -7.75 1.75 -4.83
C PHE A 57 -7.90 1.20 -3.41
N ASP A 58 -8.98 0.48 -3.14
CA ASP A 58 -9.25 -0.11 -1.82
C ASP A 58 -8.14 -1.09 -1.41
N PHE A 59 -7.67 -1.91 -2.37
CA PHE A 59 -6.52 -2.78 -2.17
C PHE A 59 -5.25 -2.00 -1.81
N CYS A 60 -4.97 -0.91 -2.53
CA CYS A 60 -3.81 -0.06 -2.28
C CYS A 60 -3.90 0.64 -0.90
N LEU A 61 -5.08 1.12 -0.52
CA LEU A 61 -5.32 1.74 0.77
C LEU A 61 -5.17 0.72 1.91
N ALA A 62 -5.71 -0.49 1.75
CA ALA A 62 -5.53 -1.57 2.73
C ALA A 62 -4.05 -1.93 2.90
N LYS A 63 -3.26 -1.92 1.81
CA LYS A 63 -1.81 -2.14 1.85
C LYS A 63 -1.04 -1.00 2.52
N ALA A 64 -1.37 0.24 2.19
CA ALA A 64 -0.82 1.42 2.85
C ALA A 64 -1.06 1.37 4.37
N ARG A 65 -2.30 1.05 4.77
CA ARG A 65 -2.65 0.86 6.18
C ARG A 65 -1.95 -0.34 6.81
N GLN A 66 -1.73 -1.45 6.10
CA GLN A 66 -0.96 -2.58 6.64
C GLN A 66 0.50 -2.22 6.96
N LEU A 67 1.09 -1.27 6.23
CA LEU A 67 2.45 -0.79 6.48
C LEU A 67 2.51 0.11 7.72
N LEU A 68 1.49 0.95 7.93
CA LEU A 68 1.44 1.93 9.02
C LEU A 68 0.82 1.41 10.31
N ALA A 69 -0.17 0.53 10.20
CA ALA A 69 -0.61 -0.24 11.34
C ALA A 69 0.61 -1.06 11.79
N PRO A 70 1.05 -0.96 13.05
CA PRO A 70 1.96 -1.94 13.57
C PRO A 70 1.18 -3.25 13.50
N MET A 71 1.44 -4.07 12.48
CA MET A 71 1.15 -5.49 12.57
C MET A 71 1.92 -5.92 13.82
N LYS A 72 1.21 -5.98 14.94
CA LYS A 72 1.62 -6.73 16.11
C LYS A 72 2.13 -8.04 15.54
N LYS A 73 3.45 -8.22 15.68
CA LYS A 73 4.22 -9.38 15.25
C LYS A 73 3.34 -10.62 15.09
N THR A 74 3.05 -10.99 13.84
CA THR A 74 2.84 -12.39 13.49
C THR A 74 3.95 -12.84 12.55
N ALA A 75 5.19 -12.51 12.93
CA ALA A 75 6.30 -13.44 12.73
C ALA A 75 6.26 -14.51 13.84
N ALA A 76 5.14 -15.22 13.94
CA ALA A 76 5.04 -16.43 14.73
C ALA A 76 4.47 -17.52 13.81
N SER A 77 5.35 -18.43 13.42
CA SER A 77 5.05 -19.74 12.85
C SER A 77 4.55 -19.79 11.40
N ARG A 78 5.51 -19.80 10.47
CA ARG A 78 5.50 -20.85 9.43
C ARG A 78 6.81 -21.63 9.46
N LYS A 79 7.06 -22.34 10.57
CA LYS A 79 7.87 -23.55 10.49
C LYS A 79 7.08 -24.53 9.62
N ARG A 80 7.38 -24.57 8.32
CA ARG A 80 7.06 -25.75 7.50
C ARG A 80 7.78 -26.92 8.18
N LYS A 81 7.05 -27.76 8.91
CA LYS A 81 7.50 -29.13 9.17
C LYS A 81 7.52 -29.82 7.81
N VAL A 82 8.68 -29.79 7.15
CA VAL A 82 8.99 -30.81 6.14
C VAL A 82 9.15 -32.09 6.94
N LYS A 83 8.09 -32.91 6.91
CA LYS A 83 8.14 -34.30 7.30
C LYS A 83 8.48 -35.08 6.04
N LYS A 84 9.74 -35.47 5.87
CA LYS A 84 10.12 -36.80 5.39
C LYS A 84 11.58 -37.05 5.71
#